data_AF-C9QHP0-F1
#
_entry.id   AF-C9QHP0-F1
#
_cell.length_a   1.000
_cell.length_b   1.000
_cell.length_c   1.000
_cell.angle_alpha   90.00
_cell.angle_beta   90.00
_cell.angle_gamma   90.00
#
_symmetry.space_group_name_H-M   'P 1'
#
loop_
_entity.id
_entity.type
_entity.pdbx_description
1 polymer ?
#
loop_
_entity_poly.entity_id
_entity_poly.type
_entity_poly.pdbx_seq_one_letter_code
_entity_poly.pdbx_strand_id
1 'polypeptide(L)'
;MCNAKMKLYLSLLFASLLVACGGGGGGESTGSSSSGASTGSEGGSESTSATEQTLSLTELQIEHSNNLTSVYSVDIDVSLPHLAAAQVYISICDNSIGGLENVDYNKCLVKAALQSGQGQYQLRVPNHCQSLIAVVSIMEPDVDPLVYTLNHNNQAQTTWLIQ
;
A
#
# COMPACT_ATOMS: atom_id res chain seq x y z
N MET A 1 46.37 -12.29 14.22
CA MET A 1 46.48 -10.86 13.86
C MET A 1 46.69 -10.71 12.36
N CYS A 2 45.64 -10.40 11.61
CA CYS A 2 45.64 -9.65 10.35
C CYS A 2 44.16 -9.35 10.02
N ASN A 3 43.91 -8.22 9.35
CA ASN A 3 42.60 -7.71 8.88
C ASN A 3 42.09 -6.41 9.54
N ALA A 4 42.96 -5.62 10.15
CA ALA A 4 42.65 -4.21 10.48
C ALA A 4 42.87 -3.26 9.27
N LYS A 5 43.71 -3.63 8.31
CA LYS A 5 44.11 -2.73 7.20
C LYS A 5 43.08 -2.61 6.06
N MET A 6 42.12 -3.53 5.95
CA MET A 6 41.11 -3.51 4.86
C MET A 6 39.94 -2.57 5.17
N LYS A 7 39.66 -2.31 6.46
CA LYS A 7 38.59 -1.38 6.89
C LYS A 7 38.93 0.09 6.64
N LEU A 8 40.22 0.43 6.54
CA LEU A 8 40.65 1.83 6.40
C LEU A 8 40.52 2.35 4.96
N TYR A 9 40.52 1.44 3.96
CA TYR A 9 40.41 1.83 2.55
C TYR A 9 38.97 2.05 2.08
N LEU A 10 37.97 1.40 2.70
CA LEU A 10 36.58 1.54 2.27
C LEU A 10 35.91 2.85 2.74
N SER A 11 36.44 3.47 3.81
CA SER A 11 35.92 4.72 4.35
C SER A 11 36.28 5.97 3.53
N LEU A 12 37.28 5.90 2.63
CA LEU A 12 37.78 7.08 1.91
C LEU A 12 37.07 7.33 0.57
N LEU A 13 36.28 6.37 0.06
CA LEU A 13 35.67 6.44 -1.27
C LEU A 13 34.29 7.14 -1.30
N PHE A 14 33.66 7.36 -0.14
CA PHE A 14 32.27 7.81 -0.06
C PHE A 14 32.05 9.33 -0.11
N ALA A 15 33.12 10.14 -0.11
CA ALA A 15 33.01 11.59 0.05
C ALA A 15 32.81 12.39 -1.26
N SER A 16 32.79 11.75 -2.43
CA SER A 16 32.94 12.46 -3.71
C SER A 16 31.66 12.66 -4.53
N LEU A 17 30.47 12.34 -4.03
CA LEU A 17 29.25 12.25 -4.86
C LEU A 17 28.14 13.28 -4.57
N LEU A 18 28.37 14.31 -3.74
CA LEU A 18 27.30 15.24 -3.32
C LEU A 18 27.30 16.59 -4.06
N VAL A 19 27.25 16.60 -5.40
CA VAL A 19 26.99 17.83 -6.18
C VAL A 19 26.06 17.58 -7.37
N ALA A 20 24.78 17.96 -7.21
CA ALA A 20 23.82 18.44 -8.22
C ALA A 20 22.42 18.42 -7.56
N CYS A 21 21.74 19.52 -7.19
CA CYS A 21 21.39 20.79 -7.84
C CYS A 21 20.39 20.66 -9.00
N GLY A 22 19.21 21.29 -8.84
CA GLY A 22 18.25 21.67 -9.89
C GLY A 22 16.83 21.12 -9.65
N GLY A 23 15.73 21.87 -9.55
CA GLY A 23 15.48 23.31 -9.78
C GLY A 23 14.17 23.52 -10.59
N GLY A 24 13.30 24.44 -10.14
CA GLY A 24 12.16 25.04 -10.89
C GLY A 24 10.80 24.34 -10.66
N GLY A 25 9.71 24.99 -10.24
CA GLY A 25 9.15 26.33 -10.54
C GLY A 25 8.01 26.13 -11.56
N GLY A 26 6.72 26.20 -11.22
CA GLY A 26 5.96 27.38 -10.79
C GLY A 26 5.03 27.81 -11.95
N GLY A 27 3.72 27.94 -11.74
CA GLY A 27 2.80 28.36 -12.80
C GLY A 27 1.31 28.25 -12.46
N GLU A 28 0.82 29.22 -11.69
CA GLU A 28 -0.58 29.59 -11.48
C GLU A 28 -1.14 30.41 -12.66
N SER A 29 -2.47 30.36 -12.89
CA SER A 29 -3.36 31.46 -13.35
C SER A 29 -4.76 30.87 -13.64
N THR A 30 -5.81 31.13 -12.86
CA THR A 30 -6.69 32.32 -12.78
C THR A 30 -7.47 32.65 -14.07
N GLY A 31 -8.80 32.80 -13.91
CA GLY A 31 -9.73 33.30 -14.94
C GLY A 31 -11.14 32.73 -14.76
N SER A 32 -11.96 33.27 -13.86
CA SER A 32 -12.91 34.38 -14.10
C SER A 32 -14.31 33.91 -14.51
N SER A 33 -15.18 33.86 -13.49
CA SER A 33 -16.57 34.36 -13.44
C SER A 33 -17.30 34.72 -14.74
N SER A 34 -18.52 34.18 -14.88
CA SER A 34 -19.68 35.01 -15.24
C SER A 34 -21.00 34.38 -14.80
N SER A 35 -21.66 35.09 -13.90
CA SER A 35 -23.05 35.01 -13.49
C SER A 35 -24.03 35.16 -14.65
N GLY A 36 -25.09 34.33 -14.66
CA GLY A 36 -26.27 34.51 -15.49
C GLY A 36 -27.51 34.05 -14.74
N ALA A 37 -28.29 35.00 -14.24
CA ALA A 37 -29.63 34.77 -13.69
C ALA A 37 -30.66 34.77 -14.83
N SER A 38 -31.64 33.88 -14.79
CA SER A 38 -32.96 34.06 -15.44
C SER A 38 -33.97 33.05 -14.88
N THR A 39 -35.08 33.60 -14.42
CA THR A 39 -36.33 32.99 -13.92
C THR A 39 -37.16 32.30 -15.02
N GLY A 40 -37.93 31.25 -14.68
CA GLY A 40 -39.15 30.91 -15.43
C GLY A 40 -39.67 29.46 -15.38
N SER A 41 -40.72 29.26 -14.58
CA SER A 41 -41.92 28.43 -14.80
C SER A 41 -41.91 26.89 -14.85
N GLU A 42 -42.98 26.39 -14.22
CA GLU A 42 -43.46 25.04 -13.97
C GLU A 42 -43.89 24.26 -15.24
N GLY A 43 -43.85 22.92 -15.18
CA GLY A 43 -44.57 22.04 -16.10
C GLY A 43 -43.86 20.70 -16.33
N GLY A 44 -44.40 19.62 -15.76
CA GLY A 44 -43.76 18.30 -15.75
C GLY A 44 -43.86 17.47 -17.03
N SER A 45 -42.96 16.48 -17.13
CA SER A 45 -43.24 15.10 -17.58
C SER A 45 -41.93 14.30 -17.53
N GLU A 46 -42.01 13.11 -16.92
CA GLU A 46 -40.94 12.11 -16.90
C GLU A 46 -40.50 11.72 -18.32
N SER A 47 -39.21 11.80 -18.57
CA SER A 47 -38.54 11.02 -19.61
C SER A 47 -37.11 10.74 -19.15
N THR A 48 -36.93 9.56 -18.56
CA THR A 48 -35.61 9.06 -18.14
C THR A 48 -34.80 8.65 -19.37
N SER A 49 -34.19 9.64 -20.02
CA SER A 49 -33.01 9.41 -20.88
C SER A 49 -31.79 9.32 -19.98
N ALA A 50 -31.21 8.13 -19.88
CA ALA A 50 -29.89 7.94 -19.28
C ALA A 50 -28.86 8.69 -20.13
N THR A 51 -28.62 9.95 -19.76
CA THR A 51 -27.50 10.73 -20.27
C THR A 51 -26.26 10.19 -19.58
N GLU A 52 -25.36 9.57 -20.33
CA GLU A 52 -24.01 9.26 -19.85
C GLU A 52 -23.35 10.59 -19.47
N GLN A 53 -23.38 10.92 -18.17
CA GLN A 53 -22.73 12.10 -17.65
C GLN A 53 -21.23 11.90 -17.81
N THR A 54 -20.66 12.53 -18.83
CA THR A 54 -19.21 12.70 -18.92
C THR A 54 -18.82 13.69 -17.83
N LEU A 55 -18.50 13.17 -16.65
CA LEU A 55 -18.03 13.98 -15.52
C LEU A 55 -16.71 14.64 -15.93
N SER A 56 -16.73 15.97 -16.03
CA SER A 56 -15.49 16.73 -16.23
C SER A 56 -14.72 16.76 -14.92
N LEU A 57 -13.37 16.72 -14.98
CA LEU A 57 -12.53 16.87 -13.79
C LEU A 57 -12.79 18.21 -13.05
N THR A 58 -13.37 19.20 -13.74
CA THR A 58 -13.76 20.50 -13.17
C THR A 58 -15.01 20.42 -12.28
N GLU A 59 -15.78 19.34 -12.35
CA GLU A 59 -17.03 19.11 -11.60
C GLU A 59 -16.81 18.21 -10.36
N LEU A 60 -15.59 17.74 -10.13
CA LEU A 60 -15.25 16.94 -8.96
C LEU A 60 -15.20 17.83 -7.70
N GLN A 61 -16.26 17.78 -6.89
CA GLN A 61 -16.29 18.40 -5.58
C GLN A 61 -15.60 17.49 -4.56
N ILE A 62 -14.43 17.90 -4.07
CA ILE A 62 -13.73 17.23 -2.97
C ILE A 62 -14.36 17.71 -1.67
N GLU A 63 -15.03 16.80 -0.95
CA GLU A 63 -15.57 17.08 0.39
C GLU A 63 -14.47 17.58 1.33
N HIS A 64 -14.80 18.54 2.20
CA HIS A 64 -13.83 19.13 3.15
C HIS A 64 -13.19 18.09 4.07
N SER A 65 -13.87 16.95 4.30
CA SER A 65 -13.38 15.82 5.10
C SER A 65 -12.48 14.84 4.34
N ASN A 66 -12.31 15.00 3.02
CA ASN A 66 -11.47 14.12 2.21
C ASN A 66 -9.98 14.49 2.40
N ASN A 67 -9.23 13.60 3.05
CA ASN A 67 -7.80 13.79 3.35
C ASN A 67 -6.86 13.38 2.20
N LEU A 68 -7.37 12.96 1.04
CA LEU A 68 -6.59 12.51 -0.13
C LEU A 68 -5.49 11.46 0.21
N THR A 69 -5.64 10.78 1.35
CA THR A 69 -4.69 9.78 1.83
C THR A 69 -4.66 8.62 0.84
N SER A 70 -3.48 8.33 0.29
CA SER A 70 -3.26 7.29 -0.72
C SER A 70 -2.83 5.94 -0.13
N VAL A 71 -2.73 5.85 1.19
CA VAL A 71 -2.29 4.65 1.91
C VAL A 71 -3.17 4.37 3.12
N TYR A 72 -3.37 3.10 3.45
CA TYR A 72 -3.97 2.67 4.71
C TYR A 72 -2.93 1.94 5.56
N SER A 73 -3.11 1.96 6.86
CA SER A 73 -2.24 1.25 7.80
C SER A 73 -2.78 -0.14 8.10
N VAL A 74 -1.90 -1.14 8.13
CA VAL A 74 -2.23 -2.50 8.58
C VAL A 74 -1.30 -2.89 9.71
N ASP A 75 -1.88 -3.12 10.89
CA ASP A 75 -1.20 -3.73 12.03
C ASP A 75 -1.41 -5.23 11.97
N ILE A 76 -0.33 -5.99 11.81
CA ILE A 76 -0.36 -7.44 11.69
C ILE A 76 0.18 -8.04 12.98
N ASP A 77 -0.60 -8.95 13.56
CA ASP A 77 -0.22 -9.74 14.71
C ASP A 77 -0.25 -11.22 14.33
N VAL A 78 0.88 -11.88 14.46
CA VAL A 78 1.04 -13.31 14.13
C VAL A 78 1.27 -14.07 15.43
N SER A 79 0.44 -15.08 15.68
CA SER A 79 0.56 -15.98 16.82
C SER A 79 0.22 -17.41 16.41
N LEU A 80 1.26 -18.18 16.08
CA LEU A 80 1.18 -19.58 15.66
C LEU A 80 1.87 -20.48 16.69
N PRO A 81 1.29 -20.67 17.90
CA PRO A 81 1.96 -21.36 19.00
C PRO A 81 2.28 -22.82 18.69
N HIS A 82 1.52 -23.45 17.79
CA HIS A 82 1.78 -24.82 17.32
C HIS A 82 3.08 -24.95 16.51
N LEU A 83 3.64 -23.84 16.03
CA LEU A 83 4.91 -23.78 15.30
C LEU A 83 6.07 -23.22 16.14
N ALA A 84 5.90 -23.10 17.46
CA ALA A 84 6.88 -22.43 18.32
C ALA A 84 8.30 -23.07 18.33
N ALA A 85 8.39 -24.36 18.00
CA ALA A 85 9.64 -25.10 17.92
C ALA A 85 10.24 -25.17 16.50
N ALA A 86 9.46 -24.78 15.47
CA ALA A 86 9.89 -24.84 14.08
C ALA A 86 10.55 -23.53 13.63
N GLN A 87 11.43 -23.61 12.63
CA GLN A 87 11.94 -22.42 11.96
C GLN A 87 10.93 -21.99 10.89
N VAL A 88 10.31 -20.83 11.07
CA VAL A 88 9.21 -20.36 10.23
C VAL A 88 9.52 -18.98 9.68
N TYR A 89 9.15 -18.75 8.41
CA TYR A 89 9.23 -17.45 7.76
C TYR A 89 7.85 -17.01 7.28
N ILE A 90 7.58 -15.72 7.35
CA ILE A 90 6.38 -15.10 6.79
C ILE A 90 6.75 -14.19 5.63
N SER A 91 6.02 -14.32 4.54
CA SER A 91 6.03 -13.38 3.41
C SER A 91 4.66 -12.73 3.29
N ILE A 92 4.58 -11.40 3.33
CA ILE A 92 3.32 -10.66 3.17
C ILE A 92 3.40 -9.86 1.88
N CYS A 93 2.50 -10.14 0.94
CA CYS A 93 2.58 -9.68 -0.44
C CYS A 93 1.23 -9.10 -0.88
N ASP A 94 1.24 -8.29 -1.93
CA ASP A 94 0.01 -7.88 -2.61
C ASP A 94 -0.64 -9.10 -3.28
N ASN A 95 -1.97 -9.17 -3.23
CA ASN A 95 -2.78 -10.26 -3.77
C ASN A 95 -3.74 -9.75 -4.86
N SER A 96 -3.34 -8.71 -5.59
CA SER A 96 -4.16 -8.11 -6.66
C SER A 96 -4.50 -9.06 -7.81
N ILE A 97 -3.59 -10.00 -8.13
CA ILE A 97 -3.81 -11.03 -9.16
C ILE A 97 -4.55 -12.25 -8.61
N GLY A 98 -4.56 -12.41 -7.27
CA GLY A 98 -5.23 -13.51 -6.58
C GLY A 98 -4.42 -14.81 -6.59
N GLY A 99 -4.50 -15.58 -5.51
CA GLY A 99 -3.97 -16.94 -5.44
C GLY A 99 -2.48 -17.02 -5.06
N LEU A 100 -2.11 -18.14 -4.44
CA LEU A 100 -0.73 -18.42 -3.99
C LEU A 100 0.24 -18.55 -5.17
N GLU A 101 -0.24 -19.07 -6.30
CA GLU A 101 0.50 -19.33 -7.52
C GLU A 101 0.98 -18.05 -8.22
N ASN A 102 0.32 -16.93 -7.96
CA ASN A 102 0.63 -15.63 -8.57
C ASN A 102 1.48 -14.72 -7.67
N VAL A 103 1.90 -15.21 -6.49
CA VAL A 103 2.69 -14.44 -5.54
C VAL A 103 4.12 -14.22 -6.06
N ASP A 104 4.46 -12.97 -6.34
CA ASP A 104 5.84 -12.56 -6.62
C ASP A 104 6.59 -12.30 -5.30
N TYR A 105 7.31 -13.31 -4.81
CA TYR A 105 8.05 -13.27 -3.54
C TYR A 105 9.15 -12.20 -3.47
N ASN A 106 9.52 -11.59 -4.59
CA ASN A 106 10.49 -10.49 -4.62
C ASN A 106 9.84 -9.12 -4.36
N LYS A 107 8.52 -9.02 -4.48
CA LYS A 107 7.74 -7.78 -4.30
C LYS A 107 6.94 -7.75 -3.00
N CYS A 108 7.14 -8.73 -2.13
CA CYS A 108 6.47 -8.78 -0.83
C CYS A 108 6.90 -7.57 0.03
N LEU A 109 5.91 -7.03 0.75
CA LEU A 109 6.06 -5.93 1.69
C LEU A 109 6.84 -6.37 2.94
N VAL A 110 6.67 -7.63 3.35
CA VAL A 110 7.37 -8.25 4.49
C VAL A 110 7.98 -9.57 4.06
N LYS A 111 9.21 -9.81 4.49
CA LYS A 111 9.89 -11.11 4.49
C LYS A 111 10.66 -11.22 5.78
N ALA A 112 10.19 -12.04 6.72
CA ALA A 112 10.78 -12.10 8.06
C ALA A 112 10.69 -13.51 8.64
N ALA A 113 11.62 -13.84 9.53
CA ALA A 113 11.49 -15.01 10.39
C ALA A 113 10.49 -14.71 11.52
N LEU A 114 9.69 -15.71 11.90
CA LEU A 114 8.88 -15.67 13.11
C LEU A 114 9.71 -16.18 14.29
N GLN A 115 9.55 -15.55 15.44
CA GLN A 115 10.20 -15.97 16.68
C GLN A 115 9.23 -16.78 17.51
N SER A 116 9.49 -18.09 17.63
CA SER A 116 8.59 -19.02 18.31
C SER A 116 7.14 -18.93 17.79
N GLY A 117 6.98 -18.87 16.47
CA GLY A 117 5.68 -18.76 15.80
C GLY A 117 5.02 -17.39 15.90
N GLN A 118 5.72 -16.36 16.42
CA GLN A 118 5.16 -15.03 16.65
C GLN A 118 5.89 -13.94 15.86
N GLY A 119 5.16 -12.87 15.54
CA GLY A 119 5.72 -11.69 14.88
C GLY A 119 4.71 -10.55 14.72
N GLN A 120 5.16 -9.32 14.94
CA GLN A 120 4.34 -8.10 14.77
C GLN A 120 4.89 -7.24 13.64
N TYR A 121 4.02 -6.74 12.77
CA TYR A 121 4.40 -5.87 11.66
C TYR A 121 3.41 -4.71 11.53
N GLN A 122 3.90 -3.54 11.15
CA GLN A 122 3.07 -2.39 10.80
C GLN A 122 3.38 -1.97 9.36
N LEU A 123 2.38 -2.03 8.50
CA LEU A 123 2.51 -1.73 7.08
C LEU A 123 1.72 -0.48 6.71
N ARG A 124 2.27 0.29 5.77
CA ARG A 124 1.55 1.30 5.02
C ARG A 124 1.33 0.78 3.62
N VAL A 125 0.08 0.52 3.28
CA VAL A 125 -0.31 -0.17 2.05
C VAL A 125 -1.01 0.82 1.13
N PRO A 126 -0.66 0.88 -0.16
CA PRO A 126 -1.37 1.75 -1.11
C PRO A 126 -2.85 1.39 -1.21
N ASN A 127 -3.73 2.37 -1.32
CA ASN A 127 -5.18 2.13 -1.43
C ASN A 127 -5.58 1.32 -2.67
N HIS A 128 -4.77 1.25 -3.72
CA HIS A 128 -5.07 0.42 -4.88
C HIS A 128 -4.79 -1.08 -4.64
N CYS A 129 -4.04 -1.42 -3.58
CA CYS A 129 -3.86 -2.80 -3.13
C CYS A 129 -5.07 -3.20 -2.30
N GLN A 130 -6.01 -3.90 -2.91
CA GLN A 130 -7.28 -4.26 -2.28
C GLN A 130 -7.20 -5.55 -1.45
N SER A 131 -6.15 -6.34 -1.63
CA SER A 131 -5.97 -7.62 -0.94
C SER A 131 -4.50 -7.88 -0.65
N LEU A 132 -4.21 -8.42 0.53
CA LEU A 132 -2.90 -8.93 0.91
C LEU A 132 -2.98 -10.43 1.11
N ILE A 133 -1.86 -11.10 0.84
CA ILE A 133 -1.66 -12.52 1.12
C ILE A 133 -0.43 -12.68 2.01
N ALA A 134 -0.59 -13.42 3.10
CA ALA A 134 0.47 -13.82 3.99
C ALA A 134 0.72 -15.31 3.79
N VAL A 135 1.95 -15.65 3.40
CA VAL A 135 2.42 -17.01 3.19
C VAL A 135 3.41 -17.33 4.30
N VAL A 136 3.04 -18.27 5.16
CA VAL A 136 3.86 -18.76 6.27
C VAL A 136 4.53 -20.05 5.83
N SER A 137 5.82 -19.98 5.57
CA SER A 137 6.66 -21.11 5.14
C SER A 137 7.35 -21.74 6.34
N ILE A 138 7.12 -23.03 6.55
CA ILE A 138 7.76 -23.84 7.59
C ILE A 138 9.02 -24.46 6.96
N MET A 139 10.19 -24.33 7.61
CA MET A 139 11.46 -24.89 7.11
C MET A 139 11.58 -26.39 7.42
N GLU A 140 10.58 -27.15 6.97
CA GLU A 140 10.52 -28.60 7.07
C GLU A 140 10.23 -29.17 5.68
N PRO A 141 10.80 -30.34 5.33
CA PRO A 141 10.54 -30.97 4.04
C PRO A 141 9.07 -31.40 3.92
N ASP A 142 8.51 -31.26 2.73
CA ASP A 142 7.16 -31.74 2.37
C ASP A 142 6.01 -31.14 3.22
N VAL A 143 6.21 -29.95 3.80
CA VAL A 143 5.18 -29.20 4.52
C VAL A 143 4.64 -28.07 3.67
N ASP A 144 3.33 -28.09 3.41
CA ASP A 144 2.64 -27.01 2.72
C ASP A 144 2.63 -25.72 3.56
N PRO A 145 2.80 -24.54 2.94
CA PRO A 145 2.75 -23.28 3.67
C PRO A 145 1.32 -22.96 4.13
N LEU A 146 1.20 -22.28 5.26
CA LEU A 146 -0.08 -21.72 5.69
C LEU A 146 -0.32 -20.41 4.95
N VAL A 147 -1.52 -20.24 4.40
CA VAL A 147 -1.88 -19.08 3.59
C VAL A 147 -3.06 -18.35 4.23
N TYR A 148 -2.88 -17.06 4.44
CA TYR A 148 -3.91 -16.18 4.99
C TYR A 148 -4.08 -14.99 4.05
N THR A 149 -5.30 -14.47 3.94
CA THR A 149 -5.59 -13.29 3.12
C THR A 149 -6.31 -12.23 3.93
N LEU A 150 -5.99 -10.98 3.64
CA LEU A 150 -6.70 -9.81 4.17
C LEU A 150 -7.24 -9.00 3.00
N ASN A 151 -8.54 -8.74 2.99
CA ASN A 151 -9.14 -7.79 2.06
C ASN A 151 -9.26 -6.42 2.74
N HIS A 152 -8.94 -5.37 1.98
CA HIS A 152 -9.12 -4.00 2.43
C HIS A 152 -10.60 -3.73 2.71
N ASN A 153 -10.90 -3.13 3.85
CA ASN A 153 -12.25 -2.88 4.35
C ASN A 153 -12.63 -1.39 4.26
N ASN A 154 -11.93 -0.62 3.42
CA ASN A 154 -12.08 0.83 3.28
C ASN A 154 -11.82 1.64 4.57
N GLN A 155 -11.18 1.04 5.58
CA GLN A 155 -10.74 1.76 6.77
C GLN A 155 -9.33 2.30 6.57
N ALA A 156 -9.03 3.44 7.21
CA ALA A 156 -7.69 4.04 7.21
C ALA A 156 -6.68 3.20 8.01
N GLN A 157 -7.18 2.37 8.93
CA GLN A 157 -6.38 1.43 9.71
C GLN A 157 -7.14 0.11 9.86
N THR A 158 -6.42 -1.00 9.78
CA THR A 158 -6.95 -2.34 10.03
C THR A 158 -5.97 -3.15 10.84
N THR A 159 -6.48 -3.99 11.73
CA THR A 159 -5.70 -5.02 12.42
C THR A 159 -5.96 -6.38 11.78
N TRP A 160 -4.90 -7.11 11.46
CA TRP A 160 -4.95 -8.45 10.93
C TRP A 160 -4.29 -9.43 11.90
N LEU A 161 -5.11 -10.30 12.49
CA LEU A 161 -4.65 -11.38 13.36
C LEU A 161 -4.47 -12.66 12.53
N ILE A 162 -3.27 -13.23 12.57
CA ILE A 162 -2.90 -14.51 11.96
C ILE A 162 -2.67 -15.52 13.08
N GLN A 163 -3.44 -16.61 13.09
CA GLN A 163 -3.46 -17.62 14.15
C GLN A 163 -3.65 -19.05 13.60
#